data_AF-A0A4Z0H2N2-F1
#
_entry.id   AF-A0A4Z0H2N2-F1
#
_cell.length_a   1.000
_cell.length_b   1.000
_cell.length_c   1.000
_cell.angle_alpha   90.00
_cell.angle_beta   90.00
_cell.angle_gamma   90.00
#
_symmetry.space_group_name_H-M   'P 1'
#
loop_
_entity.id
_entity.type
_entity.pdbx_description
1 polymer ?
#
loop_
_entity_poly.entity_id
_entity_poly.type
_entity_poly.pdbx_seq_one_letter_code
_entity_poly.pdbx_strand_id
1 'polypeptide(L)'
;MKESLIQIATSLLAAFLVSLYFYSRGSAEYTLAVFAVAFVVFIGGGMIVKILHKLFDWRNSYLTNVIAYGLSGGILLLSMVYGPVIYSRMFEDYTVVQNEFVLAEFLLELLQYMAFGAICGLVFYHIYIGVQKLFNSWGANQSAED
;
A
#
# COMPACT_ATOMS: atom_id res chain seq x y z
N MET A 1 -16.46 5.69 12.94
CA MET A 1 -15.53 6.83 13.08
C MET A 1 -14.13 6.40 13.55
N LYS A 2 -14.00 5.64 14.66
CA LYS A 2 -12.71 5.19 15.22
C LYS A 2 -11.85 4.37 14.24
N GLU A 3 -12.42 3.41 13.52
CA GLU A 3 -11.67 2.58 12.55
C GLU A 3 -11.11 3.37 11.36
N SER A 4 -11.90 4.30 10.80
CA SER A 4 -11.46 5.16 9.69
C SER A 4 -10.28 6.05 10.10
N LEU A 5 -10.30 6.57 11.33
CA LEU A 5 -9.20 7.33 11.91
C LEU A 5 -7.93 6.50 12.08
N ILE A 6 -8.05 5.27 12.60
CA ILE A 6 -6.92 4.34 12.72
C ILE A 6 -6.31 4.06 11.34
N GLN A 7 -7.14 3.85 10.32
CA GLN A 7 -6.68 3.58 8.96
C GLN A 7 -5.97 4.78 8.34
N ILE A 8 -6.50 6.00 8.48
CA ILE A 8 -5.86 7.23 8.00
C ILE A 8 -4.54 7.47 8.73
N ALA A 9 -4.51 7.37 10.06
CA ALA A 9 -3.31 7.56 10.86
C ALA A 9 -2.21 6.54 10.51
N THR A 10 -2.59 5.28 10.34
CA THR A 10 -1.70 4.21 9.88
C THR A 10 -1.13 4.53 8.50
N SER A 11 -1.98 4.95 7.57
CA SER A 11 -1.57 5.26 6.19
C SER A 11 -0.61 6.44 6.13
N LEU A 12 -0.88 7.50 6.92
CA LEU A 12 0.00 8.66 7.05
C LEU A 12 1.38 8.26 7.58
N LEU A 13 1.41 7.47 8.67
CA LEU A 13 2.66 7.06 9.30
C LEU A 13 3.47 6.11 8.39
N ALA A 14 2.80 5.18 7.70
CA ALA A 14 3.43 4.29 6.73
C ALA A 14 4.01 5.08 5.53
N ALA A 15 3.25 6.02 4.97
CA ALA A 15 3.69 6.86 3.87
C ALA A 15 4.89 7.73 4.27
N PHE A 16 4.88 8.26 5.50
CA PHE A 16 6.00 9.02 6.04
C PHE A 16 7.27 8.18 6.15
N LEU A 17 7.18 6.93 6.63
CA LEU A 17 8.34 6.03 6.71
C LEU A 17 8.91 5.69 5.34
N VAL A 18 8.06 5.42 4.34
CA VAL A 18 8.51 5.19 2.96
C VAL A 18 9.18 6.45 2.40
N SER A 19 8.57 7.62 2.60
CA SER A 19 9.11 8.90 2.18
C SER A 19 10.49 9.19 2.81
N LEU A 20 10.66 8.93 4.11
CA LEU A 20 11.93 9.08 4.81
C LEU A 20 13.00 8.13 4.27
N TYR A 21 12.63 6.88 3.96
CA TYR A 21 13.55 5.92 3.36
C TYR A 21 14.10 6.43 2.03
N PHE A 22 13.26 6.92 1.13
CA PHE A 22 13.70 7.50 -0.15
C PHE A 22 14.51 8.79 0.03
N TYR A 23 14.10 9.65 0.96
CA TYR A 23 14.87 10.84 1.32
C TYR A 23 16.30 10.49 1.75
N SER A 24 16.44 9.49 2.64
CA SER A 24 17.75 9.03 3.13
C SER A 24 18.66 8.43 2.04
N ARG A 25 18.09 8.07 0.89
CA ARG A 25 18.80 7.53 -0.27
C ARG A 25 19.18 8.61 -1.30
N GLY A 26 19.00 9.89 -0.96
CA GLY A 26 19.33 11.02 -1.82
C GLY A 26 18.22 11.40 -2.82
N SER A 27 17.00 10.87 -2.65
CA SER A 27 15.85 11.19 -3.52
C SER A 27 15.01 12.35 -2.97
N ALA A 28 15.66 13.44 -2.55
CA ALA A 28 15.00 14.58 -1.90
C ALA A 28 13.90 15.21 -2.79
N GLU A 29 14.16 15.36 -4.08
CA GLU A 29 13.25 15.97 -5.05
C GLU A 29 11.94 15.18 -5.24
N TYR A 30 11.99 13.85 -5.07
CA TYR A 30 10.84 12.96 -5.24
C TYR A 30 10.13 12.65 -3.92
N THR A 31 10.63 13.14 -2.78
CA THR A 31 10.17 12.75 -1.45
C THR A 31 8.67 13.02 -1.26
N LEU A 32 8.18 14.18 -1.69
CA LEU A 32 6.76 14.54 -1.57
C LEU A 32 5.86 13.71 -2.50
N ALA A 33 6.32 13.41 -3.71
CA ALA A 33 5.61 12.55 -4.65
C ALA A 33 5.54 11.10 -4.14
N VAL A 34 6.64 10.57 -3.62
CA VAL A 34 6.72 9.24 -3.00
C VAL A 34 5.76 9.15 -1.81
N PHE A 35 5.71 10.17 -0.96
CA PHE A 35 4.75 10.23 0.13
C PHE A 35 3.29 10.14 -0.37
N ALA A 36 2.93 10.95 -1.36
CA ALA A 36 1.56 10.98 -1.89
C ALA A 36 1.15 9.64 -2.51
N VAL A 37 2.01 9.04 -3.33
CA VAL A 37 1.76 7.72 -3.96
C VAL A 37 1.65 6.64 -2.89
N ALA A 38 2.59 6.59 -1.95
CA ALA A 38 2.58 5.62 -0.86
C ALA A 38 1.31 5.75 -0.01
N PHE A 39 0.89 6.97 0.30
CA PHE A 39 -0.33 7.24 1.07
C PHE A 39 -1.59 6.68 0.36
N VAL A 40 -1.71 6.90 -0.95
CA VAL A 40 -2.82 6.37 -1.75
C VAL A 40 -2.80 4.84 -1.76
N VAL A 41 -1.62 4.23 -1.96
CA VAL A 41 -1.44 2.77 -1.93
C VAL A 41 -1.84 2.20 -0.55
N PHE A 42 -1.47 2.86 0.54
CA PHE A 42 -1.78 2.41 1.89
C PHE A 42 -3.25 2.53 2.26
N ILE A 43 -3.89 3.67 1.94
CA ILE A 43 -5.34 3.81 2.15
C ILE A 43 -6.09 2.79 1.30
N GLY A 44 -5.78 2.73 0.01
CA GLY A 44 -6.42 1.81 -0.93
C GLY A 44 -6.25 0.36 -0.50
N GLY A 45 -5.03 -0.03 -0.11
CA GLY A 45 -4.70 -1.40 0.29
C GLY A 45 -5.49 -1.81 1.52
N GLY A 46 -5.54 -0.95 2.54
CA GLY A 46 -6.36 -1.21 3.72
C GLY A 46 -7.85 -1.31 3.43
N MET A 47 -8.37 -0.52 2.49
CA MET A 47 -9.78 -0.61 2.08
C MET A 47 -10.07 -1.91 1.35
N ILE A 48 -9.21 -2.33 0.42
CA ILE A 48 -9.34 -3.59 -0.31
C ILE A 48 -9.34 -4.76 0.66
N VAL A 49 -8.36 -4.83 1.58
CA VAL A 49 -8.30 -5.93 2.56
C VAL A 49 -9.55 -5.96 3.43
N LYS A 50 -10.08 -4.80 3.84
CA LYS A 50 -11.32 -4.72 4.61
C LYS A 50 -12.53 -5.25 3.82
N ILE A 51 -12.62 -4.93 2.54
CA ILE A 51 -13.68 -5.44 1.66
C ILE A 51 -13.54 -6.96 1.51
N LEU A 52 -12.33 -7.44 1.21
CA LEU A 52 -12.05 -8.86 1.04
C LEU A 52 -12.34 -9.66 2.31
N HIS A 53 -11.97 -9.14 3.49
CA HIS A 53 -12.30 -9.78 4.76
C HIS A 53 -13.82 -9.89 4.98
N LYS A 54 -14.60 -8.89 4.55
CA LYS A 54 -16.08 -8.96 4.62
C LYS A 54 -16.67 -9.96 3.64
N LEU A 55 -16.05 -10.13 2.47
CA LEU A 55 -16.55 -11.01 1.41
C LEU A 55 -16.24 -12.48 1.67
N PHE A 56 -15.03 -12.77 2.16
CA PHE A 56 -14.53 -14.14 2.29
C PHE A 56 -14.54 -14.68 3.71
N ASP A 57 -14.84 -13.84 4.70
CA ASP A 57 -14.87 -14.17 6.13
C ASP A 57 -13.73 -15.10 6.56
N TRP A 58 -12.50 -14.75 6.15
CA TRP A 58 -11.36 -15.59 6.42
C TRP A 58 -10.98 -15.54 7.90
N ARG A 59 -10.34 -16.60 8.38
CA ARG A 59 -9.84 -16.65 9.75
C ARG A 59 -8.87 -15.49 10.00
N ASN A 60 -9.18 -14.69 11.01
CA ASN A 60 -8.36 -13.54 11.44
C ASN A 60 -7.06 -14.01 12.13
N SER A 61 -6.18 -14.63 11.35
CA SER A 61 -4.85 -15.08 11.77
C SER A 61 -3.81 -14.06 11.34
N TYR A 62 -2.75 -13.91 12.15
CA TYR A 62 -1.66 -13.02 11.83
C TYR A 62 -1.08 -13.27 10.42
N LEU A 63 -0.82 -14.54 10.08
CA LEU A 63 -0.26 -14.92 8.79
C LEU A 63 -1.21 -14.59 7.62
N THR A 64 -2.51 -14.85 7.78
CA THR A 64 -3.52 -14.55 6.75
C THR A 64 -3.57 -13.05 6.45
N ASN A 65 -3.57 -12.23 7.48
CA ASN A 65 -3.61 -10.77 7.31
C ASN A 65 -2.31 -10.24 6.68
N VAL A 66 -1.15 -10.72 7.14
CA VAL A 66 0.17 -10.38 6.56
C VAL A 66 0.16 -10.62 5.04
N ILE A 67 -0.33 -11.78 4.61
CA ILE A 67 -0.42 -12.13 3.18
C ILE A 67 -1.43 -11.23 2.46
N ALA A 68 -2.61 -11.02 3.03
CA ALA A 68 -3.66 -10.20 2.42
C ALA A 68 -3.20 -8.75 2.21
N TYR A 69 -2.60 -8.14 3.23
CA TYR A 69 -2.06 -6.78 3.14
C TYR A 69 -0.89 -6.71 2.15
N GLY A 70 0.04 -7.66 2.18
CA GLY A 70 1.14 -7.73 1.21
C GLY A 70 0.64 -7.81 -0.24
N LEU A 71 -0.26 -8.75 -0.54
CA LEU A 71 -0.84 -8.89 -1.88
C LEU A 71 -1.61 -7.65 -2.32
N SER A 72 -2.38 -7.02 -1.42
CA SER A 72 -3.13 -5.81 -1.74
C SER A 72 -2.23 -4.64 -2.14
N GLY A 73 -1.10 -4.47 -1.45
CA GLY A 73 -0.11 -3.44 -1.78
C GLY A 73 0.59 -3.71 -3.11
N GLY A 74 0.94 -4.97 -3.38
CA GLY A 74 1.48 -5.40 -4.67
C GLY A 74 0.53 -5.12 -5.83
N ILE A 75 -0.73 -5.53 -5.71
CA ILE A 75 -1.76 -5.35 -6.75
C ILE A 75 -2.02 -3.87 -7.01
N LEU A 76 -2.13 -3.05 -5.96
CA LEU A 76 -2.38 -1.61 -6.14
C LEU A 76 -1.21 -0.90 -6.79
N LEU A 77 0.03 -1.17 -6.34
CA LEU A 77 1.20 -0.55 -6.93
C LEU A 77 1.35 -0.93 -8.39
N LEU A 78 1.16 -2.22 -8.73
CA LEU A 78 1.10 -2.67 -10.12
C LEU A 78 0.01 -1.97 -10.94
N SER A 79 -1.19 -1.83 -10.35
CA SER A 79 -2.31 -1.17 -11.03
C SER A 79 -2.05 0.30 -11.30
N MET A 80 -1.34 0.99 -10.40
CA MET A 80 -0.96 2.40 -10.60
C MET A 80 0.13 2.55 -11.67
N VAL A 81 1.09 1.63 -11.74
CA VAL A 81 2.19 1.68 -12.72
C VAL A 81 1.72 1.25 -14.11
N TYR A 82 1.02 0.13 -14.21
CA TYR A 82 0.63 -0.46 -15.50
C TYR A 82 -0.80 -0.14 -15.94
N GLY A 83 -1.67 0.34 -15.04
CA GLY A 83 -3.04 0.75 -15.38
C GLY A 83 -3.10 1.75 -16.53
N PRO A 84 -2.31 2.84 -16.52
CA PRO A 84 -2.25 3.78 -17.63
C PRO A 84 -1.79 3.15 -18.96
N VAL A 85 -0.82 2.23 -18.90
CA VAL A 85 -0.29 1.53 -20.10
C VAL A 85 -1.32 0.58 -20.69
N ILE A 86 -2.07 -0.11 -19.84
CA ILE A 86 -3.14 -1.02 -20.26
C ILE A 86 -4.32 -0.22 -20.82
N TYR A 87 -4.68 0.89 -20.16
CA TYR A 87 -5.75 1.77 -20.59
C TYR A 87 -5.46 2.37 -21.97
N SER A 88 -4.26 2.91 -22.16
CA SER A 88 -3.87 3.46 -23.46
C SER A 88 -3.96 2.37 -24.53
N ARG A 89 -3.32 1.20 -24.36
CA ARG A 89 -3.39 0.10 -25.33
C ARG A 89 -4.79 -0.38 -25.69
N MET A 90 -5.74 -0.32 -24.77
CA MET A 90 -7.12 -0.80 -24.99
C MET A 90 -8.03 0.24 -25.63
N PHE A 91 -7.83 1.53 -25.33
CA PHE A 91 -8.83 2.58 -25.63
C PHE A 91 -8.30 3.73 -26.48
N GLU A 92 -6.99 3.93 -26.49
CA GLU A 92 -6.33 4.92 -27.33
C GLU A 92 -5.46 4.12 -28.31
N ASP A 93 -5.79 4.10 -29.59
CA ASP A 93 -4.96 3.47 -30.64
C ASP A 93 -3.60 4.17 -30.71
N TYR A 94 -2.75 3.90 -29.73
CA TYR A 94 -1.45 4.51 -29.57
C TYR A 94 -0.49 3.62 -30.33
N THR A 95 -0.07 4.13 -31.49
CA THR A 95 1.08 3.63 -32.25
C THR A 95 2.35 3.85 -31.43
N VAL A 96 2.54 3.09 -30.34
CA VAL A 96 3.83 3.00 -29.67
C VAL A 96 4.65 2.00 -30.46
N VAL A 97 5.50 2.58 -31.31
CA VAL A 97 6.82 2.14 -31.73
C VAL A 97 7.25 0.84 -31.07
N GLN A 98 7.65 -0.11 -31.90
CA GLN A 98 8.40 -1.32 -31.60
C GLN A 98 9.47 -1.06 -30.51
N ASN A 99 9.11 -1.13 -29.23
CA ASN A 99 10.04 -1.53 -28.21
C ASN A 99 10.10 -3.04 -28.35
N GLU A 100 11.22 -3.55 -28.87
CA GLU A 100 11.57 -4.95 -28.76
C GLU A 100 11.33 -5.36 -27.30
N PHE A 101 10.31 -6.19 -27.10
CA PHE A 101 9.86 -6.57 -25.78
C PHE A 101 10.91 -7.54 -25.23
N VAL A 102 11.93 -7.02 -24.55
CA VAL A 102 12.89 -7.86 -23.81
C VAL A 102 12.12 -8.40 -22.60
N LEU A 103 11.45 -9.54 -22.82
CA LEU A 103 10.55 -10.18 -21.87
C LEU A 103 11.19 -10.32 -20.47
N ALA A 104 12.50 -10.53 -20.41
CA ALA A 104 13.25 -10.65 -19.16
C ALA A 104 13.32 -9.34 -18.35
N GLU A 105 13.57 -8.19 -18.99
CA GLU A 105 13.65 -6.90 -18.30
C GLU A 105 12.27 -6.47 -17.80
N PHE A 106 11.24 -6.67 -18.63
CA PHE A 106 9.85 -6.43 -18.25
C PHE A 106 9.42 -7.30 -17.05
N LEU A 107 9.74 -8.59 -17.06
CA LEU A 107 9.41 -9.49 -15.94
C LEU A 107 10.16 -9.10 -14.67
N LEU A 108 11.43 -8.68 -14.78
CA LEU A 108 12.21 -8.24 -13.63
C LEU A 108 11.61 -6.97 -13.00
N GLU A 109 11.23 -5.99 -13.82
CA GLU A 109 10.60 -4.74 -13.36
C GLU A 109 9.24 -5.02 -12.68
N LEU A 110 8.43 -5.89 -13.28
CA LEU A 110 7.14 -6.30 -12.73
C LEU A 110 7.28 -7.00 -11.38
N LEU A 111 8.27 -7.90 -11.25
CA LEU A 111 8.57 -8.56 -9.98
C LEU A 111 9.08 -7.57 -8.92
N GLN A 112 9.87 -6.57 -9.31
CA GLN A 112 10.33 -5.51 -8.41
C GLN A 112 9.16 -4.69 -7.87
N TYR A 113 8.24 -4.23 -8.73
CA TYR A 113 7.06 -3.49 -8.25
C TYR A 113 6.15 -4.34 -7.37
N MET A 114 5.95 -5.62 -7.68
CA MET A 114 5.24 -6.53 -6.78
C MET A 114 5.92 -6.65 -5.42
N ALA A 115 7.25 -6.84 -5.40
CA ALA A 115 8.00 -6.97 -4.17
C ALA A 115 7.94 -5.69 -3.33
N PHE A 116 8.10 -4.52 -3.95
CA PHE A 116 7.95 -3.24 -3.27
C PHE A 116 6.55 -3.03 -2.70
N GLY A 117 5.51 -3.31 -3.49
CA GLY A 117 4.13 -3.22 -3.03
C GLY A 117 3.83 -4.20 -1.89
N ALA A 118 4.39 -5.41 -1.93
CA ALA A 118 4.27 -6.39 -0.86
C ALA A 118 4.95 -5.92 0.44
N ILE A 119 6.18 -5.41 0.35
CA ILE A 119 6.90 -4.82 1.50
C ILE A 119 6.11 -3.65 2.09
N CYS A 120 5.55 -2.79 1.24
CA CYS A 120 4.68 -1.70 1.67
C CYS A 120 3.47 -2.27 2.43
N GLY A 121 2.74 -3.23 1.87
CA GLY A 121 1.59 -3.86 2.54
C GLY A 121 1.94 -4.46 3.91
N LEU A 122 3.12 -5.07 4.03
CA LEU A 122 3.64 -5.59 5.29
C LEU A 122 3.89 -4.47 6.30
N VAL A 123 4.60 -3.41 5.90
CA VAL A 123 4.87 -2.24 6.76
C VAL A 123 3.56 -1.63 7.25
N PHE A 124 2.59 -1.47 6.35
CA PHE A 124 1.26 -0.97 6.69
C PHE A 124 0.59 -1.80 7.78
N TYR A 125 0.55 -3.13 7.64
CA TYR A 125 -0.12 -4.00 8.61
C TYR A 125 0.52 -3.94 10.00
N HIS A 126 1.84 -3.86 10.09
CA HIS A 126 2.53 -3.75 11.37
C HIS A 126 2.25 -2.41 12.05
N ILE A 127 2.26 -1.32 11.28
CA ILE A 127 1.89 0.01 11.78
C ILE A 127 0.43 0.00 12.22
N TYR A 128 -0.46 -0.66 11.46
CA TYR A 128 -1.88 -0.77 11.78
C TYR A 128 -2.11 -1.40 13.15
N ILE A 129 -1.43 -2.52 13.45
CA ILE A 129 -1.49 -3.17 14.75
C ILE A 129 -1.01 -2.22 15.86
N GLY A 130 0.09 -1.50 15.63
CA GLY A 130 0.65 -0.55 16.59
C GLY A 130 -0.30 0.62 16.89
N VAL A 131 -0.82 1.26 15.86
CA VAL A 131 -1.79 2.36 15.96
C VAL A 131 -3.07 1.88 16.64
N GLN A 132 -3.58 0.71 16.28
CA GLN A 132 -4.79 0.16 16.91
C GLN A 132 -4.59 -0.07 18.41
N LYS A 133 -3.43 -0.59 18.83
CA LYS A 133 -3.10 -0.76 20.26
C LYS A 133 -3.05 0.57 21.00
N LEU A 134 -2.43 1.60 20.42
CA LEU A 134 -2.34 2.95 21.00
C LEU A 134 -3.72 3.59 21.18
N PHE A 135 -4.59 3.49 20.17
CA PHE A 135 -5.96 4.02 20.24
C PHE A 135 -6.85 3.24 21.23
N ASN A 136 -6.52 1.99 21.53
CA ASN A 136 -7.23 1.21 22.53
C ASN A 136 -6.74 1.53 23.95
N SER A 137 -5.43 1.70 24.15
CA SER A 137 -4.88 2.11 25.46
C SER A 137 -5.30 3.53 25.83
N TRP A 138 -5.34 4.45 24.87
CA TRP A 138 -5.79 5.81 25.12
C TRP A 138 -7.27 5.87 25.50
N GLY A 139 -8.13 5.13 24.78
CA GLY A 139 -9.55 5.06 25.14
C GLY A 139 -9.80 4.43 26.51
N ALA A 140 -8.99 3.45 26.91
CA ALA A 140 -9.07 2.84 28.24
C ALA A 140 -8.65 3.80 29.36
N ASN A 141 -7.64 4.65 29.13
CA ASN A 141 -7.21 5.65 30.10
C ASN A 141 -8.27 6.77 30.29
N GLN A 142 -8.94 7.19 29.22
CA GLN A 142 -10.01 8.20 29.33
C GLN A 142 -11.19 7.69 30.18
N SER A 143 -11.60 6.42 30.01
CA SER A 143 -12.66 5.82 30.82
C SER A 143 -12.29 5.55 32.29
N ALA A 144 -11.03 5.74 32.67
CA ALA A 144 -10.56 5.59 34.05
C ALA A 144 -10.40 6.93 34.79
N GLU A 145 -10.43 8.04 34.05
CA GLU A 145 -10.40 9.41 34.59
C GLU A 145 -11.81 10.04 34.73
N ASP A 146 -12.81 9.44 34.08
CA ASP A 146 -14.25 9.74 34.21
C ASP A 146 -14.93 8.87 35.29
#